data_AF-A0A5E4IHU7-F1
#
_entry.id   AF-A0A5E4IHU7-F1
#
_cell.length_a   1.000
_cell.length_b   1.000
_cell.length_c   1.000
_cell.angle_alpha   90.00
_cell.angle_beta   90.00
_cell.angle_gamma   90.00
#
_symmetry.space_group_name_H-M   'P 1'
#
loop_
_entity.id
_entity.type
_entity.pdbx_description
1 polymer ?
#
loop_
_entity_poly.entity_id
_entity_poly.type
_entity_poly.pdbx_seq_one_letter_code
_entity_poly.pdbx_strand_id
1 'polypeptide(L)' 'MHELKFLLDADMPRSSADIFRALDFDVMDVRDLGMRYAKDSEIIAYALETG' A
#
# COMPACT_ATOMS: atom_id res chain seq x y z
N MET A 1 12.85 -10.96 -2.23
CA MET A 1 11.69 -10.09 -2.47
C MET A 1 10.57 -10.93 -3.03
N HIS A 2 9.43 -10.98 -2.35
CA HIS A 2 8.23 -11.62 -2.88
C HIS A 2 7.72 -10.86 -4.10
N GLU A 3 7.13 -11.56 -5.08
CA GLU A 3 6.49 -10.92 -6.25
C GLU A 3 5.22 -10.14 -5.88
N LEU A 4 4.65 -10.40 -4.70
CA LEU A 4 3.50 -9.65 -4.19
C LEU A 4 3.91 -8.30 -3.60
N LYS A 5 3.23 -7.25 -4.06
CA LYS A 5 3.28 -5.90 -3.51
C LYS A 5 1.97 -5.56 -2.82
N PHE A 6 2.05 -4.82 -1.73
CA PHE A 6 0.90 -4.36 -0.96
C PHE A 6 0.79 -2.84 -1.00
N LEU A 7 -0.45 -2.35 -1.07
CA LEU A 7 -0.77 -0.96 -0.81
C LEU A 7 -1.46 -0.88 0.55
N LEU A 8 -0.90 -0.08 1.45
CA LEU A 8 -1.43 0.14 2.78
C LEU A 8 -2.38 1.33 2.76
N ASP A 9 -3.65 1.05 3.07
CA ASP A 9 -4.70 2.06 3.15
C ASP A 9 -4.46 3.13 4.23
N ALA A 10 -5.02 4.32 4.03
CA ALA A 10 -4.84 5.46 4.93
C ALA A 10 -5.49 5.28 6.31
N ASP A 11 -6.55 4.47 6.39
CA ASP A 11 -7.27 4.15 7.63
C ASP A 11 -6.53 3.09 8.47
N MET A 12 -5.52 2.44 7.90
CA MET A 12 -4.67 1.51 8.64
C MET A 12 -3.54 2.25 9.39
N PRO A 13 -3.12 1.76 10.57
CA PRO A 13 -1.95 2.29 11.26
C PRO A 13 -0.70 2.23 10.38
N ARG A 14 0.15 3.26 10.41
CA ARG A 14 1.43 3.25 9.67
C ARG A 14 2.32 2.06 10.07
N SER A 15 2.24 1.63 11.34
CA SER A 15 2.97 0.47 11.85
C SER A 15 2.55 -0.85 11.20
N SER A 16 1.41 -0.91 10.49
CA SER A 16 1.04 -2.10 9.71
C SER A 16 2.05 -2.39 8.60
N ALA A 17 2.65 -1.35 7.99
CA ALA A 17 3.70 -1.54 6.99
C ALA A 17 4.94 -2.24 7.56
N ASP A 18 5.24 -2.05 8.86
CA ASP A 18 6.38 -2.68 9.51
C ASP A 18 6.21 -4.19 9.62
N ILE A 19 4.97 -4.68 9.80
CA ILE A 19 4.66 -6.11 9.81
C ILE A 19 4.90 -6.73 8.42
N PHE A 20 4.44 -6.07 7.35
CA PHE A 20 4.68 -6.54 5.98
C PHE A 20 6.17 -6.60 5.65
N ARG A 21 6.93 -5.57 6.02
CA ARG A 21 8.39 -5.55 5.83
C ARG A 21 9.12 -6.62 6.63
N ALA A 22 8.70 -6.86 7.88
CA ALA A 22 9.25 -7.93 8.71
C ALA A 22 9.00 -9.34 8.13
N LEU A 23 8.00 -9.46 7.26
CA LEU A 23 7.66 -10.67 6.50
C LEU A 23 8.25 -10.65 5.07
N ASP A 24 9.20 -9.76 4.77
CA ASP A 24 9.87 -9.62 3.46
C ASP A 24 8.93 -9.29 2.27
N PHE A 25 7.76 -8.72 2.54
CA PHE A 25 6.87 -8.19 1.51
C PHE A 25 7.19 -6.74 1.13
N ASP A 26 6.99 -6.42 -0.15
CA ASP A 26 7.00 -5.05 -0.63
C ASP A 26 5.68 -4.38 -0.25
N VAL A 27 5.74 -3.20 0.38
CA VAL A 27 4.58 -2.46 0.84
C VAL A 27 4.79 -0.96 0.67
N MET A 28 3.80 -0.32 0.06
CA MET A 28 3.73 1.14 -0.11
C MET A 28 2.52 1.69 0.64
N ASP A 29 2.70 2.78 1.38
CA ASP A 29 1.60 3.47 2.05
C ASP A 29 0.96 4.49 1.10
N VAL A 30 -0.36 4.42 0.92
CA VAL A 30 -1.09 5.34 0.02
C VAL A 30 -0.90 6.80 0.41
N ARG A 31 -0.62 7.07 1.69
CA ARG A 31 -0.34 8.43 2.19
C ARG A 31 0.97 8.98 1.64
N ASP A 32 1.95 8.13 1.41
CA ASP A 32 3.27 8.51 0.90
C ASP A 32 3.25 8.69 -0.63
N LEU A 33 2.19 8.20 -1.29
CA LEU A 33 1.88 8.40 -2.71
C LEU A 33 1.01 9.64 -2.96
N GLY A 34 0.67 10.41 -1.93
CA GLY A 34 -0.27 11.54 -2.03
C GLY A 34 -1.74 11.11 -2.16
N MET A 35 -2.05 9.82 -2.03
CA MET A 35 -3.38 9.23 -2.17
C MET A 35 -4.12 9.11 -0.82
N ARG A 36 -3.74 9.89 0.19
CA ARG A 36 -4.33 9.83 1.55
C ARG A 36 -5.86 9.95 1.58
N TYR A 37 -6.44 10.67 0.64
CA TYR A 37 -7.90 10.92 0.54
C TYR A 37 -8.50 10.32 -0.74
N ALA A 38 -7.75 9.45 -1.42
CA ALA A 38 -8.22 8.78 -2.61
C ALA A 38 -9.37 7.82 -2.27
N LYS A 39 -10.31 7.66 -3.19
CA LYS A 39 -11.36 6.66 -3.09
C LYS A 39 -10.78 5.28 -3.34
N ASP A 40 -11.44 4.25 -2.81
CA ASP A 40 -11.10 2.85 -3.07
C ASP A 40 -10.94 2.56 -4.57
N SER A 41 -11.79 3.14 -5.41
CA SER A 41 -11.71 2.99 -6.88
C SER A 41 -10.40 3.53 -7.46
N GLU A 42 -9.88 4.62 -6.91
CA GLU A 42 -8.61 5.23 -7.35
C GLU A 42 -7.42 4.41 -6.83
N ILE A 43 -7.49 3.92 -5.59
CA ILE A 43 -6.47 3.03 -5.00
C ILE A 43 -6.39 1.72 -5.79
N ILE A 44 -7.53 1.11 -6.13
CA ILE A 44 -7.59 -0.12 -6.94
C ILE A 44 -7.04 0.13 -8.35
N ALA A 45 -7.39 1.25 -8.98
CA ALA A 45 -6.87 1.60 -10.29
C ALA A 45 -5.34 1.75 -10.27
N TYR A 46 -4.80 2.46 -9.27
CA TYR A 46 -3.36 2.59 -9.08
C TYR A 46 -2.67 1.22 -8.87
N ALA A 47 -3.28 0.34 -8.07
CA ALA A 47 -2.75 -1.00 -7.82
C ALA A 47 -2.66 -1.83 -9.11
N LEU A 48 -3.67 -1.74 -9.99
CA LEU A 48 -3.71 -2.46 -11.27
C LEU A 48 -2.74 -1.88 -12.31
N GLU A 49 -2.43 -0.59 -12.25
CA GLU A 49 -1.47 0.06 -13.17
C GLU A 49 0.00 -0.18 -12.77
N THR A 50 0.28 -0.33 -11.47
CA THR A 50 1.65 -0.37 -10.92
C THR A 50 2.11 -1.72 -10.36
N GLY A 51 1.19 -2.68 -10.26
CA GLY A 51 1.44 -4.06 -9.82
C GLY A 51 2.32 -4.82 -10.79
#